data_AF-A0A2W4WF54-F1
#
_entry.id   AF-A0A2W4WF54-F1
#
_cell.length_a   1.000
_cell.length_b   1.000
_cell.length_c   1.000
_cell.angle_alpha   90.00
_cell.angle_beta   90.00
_cell.angle_gamma   90.00
#
_symmetry.space_group_name_H-M   'P 1'
#
loop_
_entity.id
_entity.type
_entity.pdbx_description
1 polymer ?
#
loop_
_entity_poly.entity_id
_entity_poly.type
_entity_poly.pdbx_seq_one_letter_code
_entity_poly.pdbx_strand_id
1 'polypeptide(L)'
;MTNLTISIDEAVVRQARVRAIQEGTSVSAKVRDFLAVYAQGGMPQQTAAQEFIAAARSSQANESGQRWSRADAHDRPYPGTAEKPPGR
;
A
#
# COMPACT_ATOMS: atom_id res chain seq x y z
N MET A 1 -19.28 -18.99 -13.99
CA MET A 1 -19.24 -18.97 -12.52
C MET A 1 -18.65 -20.30 -12.07
N THR A 2 -17.73 -20.29 -11.10
CA THR A 2 -17.08 -21.49 -10.57
C THR A 2 -17.39 -21.59 -9.08
N ASN A 3 -17.67 -22.80 -8.59
CA ASN A 3 -17.93 -23.03 -7.18
C ASN A 3 -16.63 -23.42 -6.46
N LEU A 4 -16.43 -22.85 -5.27
CA LEU A 4 -15.33 -23.17 -4.36
C LEU A 4 -15.90 -23.78 -3.09
N THR A 5 -15.46 -25.00 -2.75
CA THR A 5 -15.79 -25.66 -1.48
C THR A 5 -14.55 -25.68 -0.60
N ILE A 6 -14.66 -25.13 0.60
CA ILE A 6 -13.59 -25.07 1.60
C ILE A 6 -14.14 -25.46 2.97
N SER A 7 -13.34 -26.19 3.74
CA SER A 7 -13.66 -26.51 5.13
C SER A 7 -13.17 -25.39 6.04
N ILE A 8 -14.07 -24.83 6.84
CA ILE A 8 -13.80 -23.76 7.81
C ILE A 8 -14.49 -24.15 9.12
N ASP A 9 -13.90 -23.76 10.25
CA ASP A 9 -14.53 -23.87 11.57
C ASP A 9 -15.91 -23.20 11.60
N GLU A 10 -16.91 -23.91 12.13
CA GLU A 10 -18.29 -23.44 12.20
C GLU A 10 -18.44 -22.14 13.02
N ALA A 11 -17.68 -22.00 14.11
CA ALA A 11 -17.73 -20.80 14.95
C ALA A 11 -17.29 -19.56 14.18
N VAL A 12 -16.27 -19.70 13.32
CA VAL A 12 -15.80 -18.62 12.44
C VAL A 12 -16.87 -18.26 11.41
N VAL A 13 -17.49 -19.25 10.76
CA VAL A 13 -18.56 -19.00 9.78
C VAL A 13 -19.76 -18.29 10.42
N ARG A 14 -20.13 -18.69 11.64
CA ARG A 14 -21.22 -18.07 12.39
C ARG A 14 -20.95 -16.60 12.68
N GLN A 15 -19.76 -16.28 13.20
CA GLN A 15 -19.36 -14.90 13.48
C GLN A 15 -19.30 -14.06 12.20
N ALA A 16 -18.72 -14.61 11.12
CA ALA A 16 -18.64 -13.94 9.83
C ALA A 16 -20.03 -13.62 9.27
N ARG A 17 -21.01 -14.52 9.44
CA ARG A 17 -22.41 -14.28 9.02
C ARG A 17 -23.05 -13.13 9.78
N VAL A 18 -22.91 -13.10 11.11
CA VAL A 18 -23.46 -12.01 11.93
C VAL A 18 -22.90 -10.66 11.46
N ARG A 19 -21.58 -10.58 11.27
CA ARG A 19 -20.93 -9.37 10.79
C ARG A 19 -21.37 -8.98 9.38
N ALA A 20 -21.46 -9.94 8.47
CA ALA A 20 -21.90 -9.67 7.10
C ALA A 20 -23.32 -9.08 7.06
N ILE A 21 -24.23 -9.58 7.90
CA ILE A 21 -25.60 -9.04 8.02
C ILE A 21 -25.58 -7.59 8.53
N GLN A 22 -24.77 -7.31 9.55
CA GLN A 22 -24.61 -5.94 10.07
C GLN A 22 -24.08 -4.97 9.01
N GLU A 23 -23.19 -5.45 8.14
CA GLU A 23 -22.63 -4.70 7.01
C GLU A 23 -23.54 -4.71 5.76
N GLY A 24 -24.74 -5.30 5.81
CA GLY A 24 -25.67 -5.36 4.68
C GLY A 24 -25.18 -6.22 3.51
N THR A 25 -24.32 -7.21 3.77
CA THR A 25 -23.68 -8.07 2.76
C THR A 25 -23.80 -9.56 3.13
N SER A 26 -23.12 -10.43 2.37
CA SER A 26 -23.05 -11.87 2.63
C SER A 26 -21.61 -12.33 2.78
N VAL A 27 -21.40 -13.44 3.49
CA VAL A 27 -20.09 -14.08 3.61
C VAL A 27 -19.53 -14.44 2.24
N SER A 28 -20.38 -14.95 1.33
CA SER A 28 -19.96 -15.30 -0.04
C SER A 28 -19.50 -14.08 -0.85
N ALA A 29 -20.13 -12.91 -0.65
CA ALA A 29 -19.68 -11.67 -1.27
C ALA A 29 -18.30 -11.26 -0.71
N LYS A 30 -18.12 -11.28 0.61
CA LYS A 30 -16.83 -10.99 1.24
C LYS A 30 -15.71 -11.91 0.78
N VAL A 31 -15.97 -13.21 0.67
CA VAL A 31 -14.98 -14.19 0.18
C VAL A 31 -14.62 -13.91 -1.28
N ARG A 32 -15.60 -13.57 -2.11
CA ARG A 32 -15.35 -13.20 -3.51
C ARG A 32 -14.48 -11.96 -3.63
N ASP A 33 -14.80 -10.91 -2.88
CA ASP A 33 -14.04 -9.66 -2.87
C ASP A 33 -12.60 -9.90 -2.39
N PHE A 34 -12.44 -10.68 -1.31
CA PHE A 34 -11.13 -11.07 -0.80
C PHE A 34 -10.31 -11.83 -1.85
N LEU A 35 -10.90 -12.84 -2.51
CA LEU A 35 -10.21 -13.62 -3.53
C LEU A 35 -9.85 -12.79 -4.77
N ALA A 36 -10.68 -11.81 -5.13
CA ALA A 36 -10.38 -10.90 -6.23
C ALA A 36 -9.14 -10.04 -5.92
N VAL A 37 -9.05 -9.48 -4.71
CA VAL A 37 -7.87 -8.73 -4.26
C VAL A 37 -6.64 -9.63 -4.13
N TYR A 38 -6.83 -10.82 -3.58
CA TYR A 38 -5.76 -11.81 -3.43
C TYR A 38 -5.16 -12.21 -4.79
N ALA A 39 -6.01 -12.48 -5.79
CA ALA A 39 -5.60 -12.84 -7.14
C ALA A 39 -4.87 -11.70 -7.89
N GLN A 40 -5.14 -10.44 -7.52
CA GLN A 40 -4.49 -9.26 -8.10
C GLN A 40 -3.09 -8.98 -7.50
N GLY A 41 -2.60 -9.81 -6.58
CA GLY A 41 -1.25 -9.67 -6.01
C GLY A 41 -1.18 -9.02 -4.63
N GLY A 42 -2.30 -8.96 -3.90
CA GLY A 42 -2.36 -8.52 -2.51
C GLY A 42 -3.05 -7.17 -2.31
N MET A 43 -3.29 -6.83 -1.04
CA MET A 43 -3.92 -5.57 -0.65
C MET A 43 -3.02 -4.40 -1.10
N PRO A 44 -3.49 -3.46 -1.94
CA PRO A 44 -2.67 -2.34 -2.42
C PRO A 44 -2.02 -1.55 -1.27
N GLN A 45 -2.69 -1.44 -0.12
CA GLN A 45 -2.11 -0.83 1.08
C GLN A 45 -0.92 -1.59 1.66
N GLN A 46 -0.91 -2.93 1.61
CA GLN A 46 0.23 -3.72 2.11
C GLN A 46 1.42 -3.60 1.17
N THR A 47 1.19 -3.64 -0.15
CA THR A 47 2.25 -3.43 -1.14
C THR A 47 2.84 -2.02 -1.02
N ALA A 48 2.00 -0.98 -0.98
CA ALA A 48 2.46 0.40 -0.81
C ALA A 48 3.20 0.61 0.52
N ALA A 49 2.75 0.00 1.61
CA ALA A 49 3.45 0.06 2.89
C ALA A 49 4.82 -0.64 2.83
N GLN A 50 4.91 -1.79 2.17
CA GLN A 50 6.18 -2.50 1.99
C GLN A 50 7.15 -1.72 1.10
N GLU A 51 6.68 -1.16 -0.02
CA GLU A 51 7.47 -0.32 -0.90
C GLU A 51 7.98 0.94 -0.19
N PHE A 52 7.13 1.58 0.61
CA PHE A 52 7.53 2.74 1.42
C PHE A 52 8.62 2.37 2.45
N ILE A 53 8.46 1.26 3.18
CA ILE A 53 9.47 0.79 4.14
C ILE A 53 10.78 0.43 3.43
N ALA A 54 10.71 -0.22 2.27
CA ALA A 54 11.88 -0.56 1.47
C ALA A 54 12.63 0.71 1.02
N ALA A 55 11.90 1.69 0.48
CA ALA A 55 12.46 2.99 0.09
C ALA A 55 13.09 3.74 1.26
N ALA A 56 12.43 3.74 2.43
CA ALA A 56 12.96 4.36 3.64
C ALA A 56 14.26 3.69 4.11
N ARG A 57 14.38 2.37 4.01
CA ARG A 57 15.60 1.62 4.37
C ARG A 57 16.74 1.81 3.37
N SER A 58 16.44 1.91 2.08
CA SER A 58 17.45 2.17 1.05
C SER A 58 17.86 3.64 0.98
N SER A 59 17.11 4.53 1.63
CA SER A 59 17.37 5.96 1.61
C SER A 59 18.66 6.28 2.37
N GLN A 60 19.58 6.92 1.66
CA GLN A 60 20.75 7.61 2.23
C GLN A 60 20.41 9.08 2.54
N ALA A 61 19.13 9.45 2.53
CA ALA A 61 18.71 10.82 2.78
C ALA A 61 18.94 11.19 4.24
N ASN A 62 19.63 12.32 4.43
CA ASN A 62 19.89 12.92 5.74
C ASN A 62 20.73 12.07 6.71
N GLU A 63 21.67 11.28 6.19
CA GLU A 63 22.63 10.49 7.01
C GLU A 63 23.37 11.32 8.07
N SER A 64 23.63 12.59 7.79
CA SER A 64 24.33 13.52 8.68
C SER A 64 23.40 14.25 9.67
N GLY A 65 22.10 13.94 9.71
CA GLY A 65 21.14 14.53 10.64
C GLY A 65 20.89 16.03 10.43
N GLN A 66 21.13 16.51 9.21
CA GLN A 66 20.94 17.89 8.84
C GLN A 66 19.48 18.34 9.00
N ARG A 67 19.29 19.54 9.54
CA ARG A 67 18.00 20.22 9.59
C ARG A 67 17.99 21.29 8.50
N TRP A 68 16.88 21.35 7.77
CA TRP A 68 16.69 22.35 6.72
C TRP A 68 15.47 23.19 7.04
N SER A 69 15.62 24.50 6.90
CA SER A 69 14.47 25.37 6.76
C SER A 69 13.90 25.26 5.34
N ARG A 70 12.67 25.76 5.15
CA ARG A 70 12.05 25.81 3.83
C ARG A 70 12.90 26.58 2.80
N ALA A 71 13.54 27.67 3.24
CA ALA A 71 14.42 28.47 2.39
C ALA A 71 15.66 27.65 1.97
N ASP A 72 16.31 26.96 2.92
CA ASP A 72 17.48 26.12 2.65
C ASP A 72 17.19 24.98 1.66
N ALA A 73 15.99 24.41 1.73
CA ALA A 73 15.56 23.35 0.81
C ALA A 73 15.22 23.90 -0.58
N HIS A 74 14.66 25.12 -0.66
CA HIS A 74 14.30 25.78 -1.91
C HIS A 74 15.53 26.18 -2.73
N ASP A 75 16.58 26.65 -2.04
CA ASP A 75 17.80 27.14 -2.70
C ASP A 75 18.79 26.01 -3.04
N ARG A 76 18.46 24.76 -2.70
CA ARG A 76 19.31 23.62 -3.00
C ARG A 76 19.13 23.20 -4.47
N PRO A 77 20.22 23.09 -5.25
CA PRO A 77 20.13 22.57 -6.60
C PRO A 77 19.69 21.10 -6.54
N TYR A 78 18.64 20.77 -7.29
CA TYR A 78 18.18 19.39 -7.45
C TYR A 78 19.31 18.58 -8.11
N PRO A 79 19.82 17.51 -7.48
CA PRO A 79 20.83 16.67 -8.10
C PRO A 79 20.17 15.94 -9.28
N GLY A 80 20.39 16.43 -10.50
CA GLY A 80 19.85 15.82 -11.72
C GLY A 80 19.55 16.78 -12.88
N THR A 81 19.58 18.10 -12.70
CA THR A 81 19.51 19.01 -13.85
C THR A 81 20.90 19.14 -14.47
N ALA A 82 21.11 18.46 -15.61
CA ALA A 82 22.19 18.78 -16.53
C ALA A 82 22.24 20.30 -16.75
N GLU A 83 23.45 20.84 -16.80
CA GLU A 83 23.71 22.26 -17.05
C GLU A 83 22.84 22.78 -18.20
N LYS A 84 22.05 23.79 -17.91
CA LYS A 84 21.38 24.60 -18.93
C LYS A 84 22.49 25.24 -19.78
N PRO A 85 22.58 24.96 -21.10
CA PRO A 85 23.64 25.53 -21.92
C PRO A 85 23.47 27.07 -21.97
N PRO A 86 24.58 27.83 -22.00
CA PRO A 86 24.54 29.28 -21.97
C PRO A 86 23.82 29.82 -23.22
N GLY A 87 22.98 30.83 -22.98
CA GLY A 87 22.05 31.37 -23.96
C GLY A 87 22.66 31.94 -25.24
N ARG A 88 21.81 32.03 -26.25
CA ARG A 88 21.90 32.99 -27.34
C ARG A 88 20.74 33.96 -27.24
#